data_AF-A0A8T3U1V0-F1
#
_entry.id   AF-A0A8T3U1V0-F1
#
_cell.length_a   1.000
_cell.length_b   1.000
_cell.length_c   1.000
_cell.angle_alpha   90.00
_cell.angle_beta   90.00
_cell.angle_gamma   90.00
#
_symmetry.space_group_name_H-M   'P 1'
#
loop_
_entity.id
_entity.type
_entity.pdbx_description
1 polymer ?
#
loop_
_entity_poly.entity_id
_entity_poly.type
_entity_poly.pdbx_seq_one_letter_code
_entity_poly.pdbx_strand_id
1 'polypeptide(L)'
;MVNIILEEMKRQWEKGYIKVLLIVILLISILTGCFQVIKVKESYNNIIGIARITENINYKILENDIKEYKEYKQGLIEKNAINRYLYIMATTILVLVGIYTVVIALYDVKNKEITKKMKKYVHLKIHISKIFSVIIVMIASIIIGIICYLITIEILKNTYNIMGHNLNIIGITERSAESMLYNVDYIKQFICLVGINSLYVYIIYTFCLLIPYDIIMYILTFIFLGGVRKLFRTNYDNAIIYTYKKYK
;
A
#
# COMPACT_ATOMS: atom_id res chain seq x y z
N MET A 1 32.15 2.32 -4.35
CA MET A 1 30.82 2.74 -3.82
C MET A 1 29.83 1.59 -3.89
N VAL A 2 29.70 0.91 -5.04
CA VAL A 2 28.86 -0.28 -5.22
C VAL A 2 29.13 -1.38 -4.17
N ASN A 3 30.39 -1.75 -3.91
CA ASN A 3 30.70 -2.77 -2.90
C ASN A 3 30.19 -2.41 -1.49
N ILE A 4 30.21 -1.13 -1.12
CA ILE A 4 29.71 -0.67 0.19
C ILE A 4 28.18 -0.78 0.25
N ILE A 5 27.50 -0.49 -0.86
CA ILE A 5 26.04 -0.65 -0.98
C ILE A 5 25.66 -2.13 -0.84
N LEU A 6 26.39 -3.02 -1.52
CA LEU A 6 26.16 -4.47 -1.45
C LEU A 6 26.40 -5.02 -0.04
N GLU A 7 27.47 -4.61 0.63
CA GLU A 7 27.73 -4.98 2.03
C GLU A 7 26.60 -4.51 2.95
N GLU A 8 26.08 -3.30 2.71
CA GLU A 8 25.00 -2.73 3.49
C GLU A 8 23.67 -3.47 3.29
N MET A 9 23.33 -3.81 2.05
CA MET A 9 22.17 -4.66 1.74
C MET A 9 22.30 -6.06 2.33
N LYS A 10 23.49 -6.68 2.23
CA LYS A 10 23.77 -8.00 2.82
C LYS A 10 23.57 -7.96 4.33
N ARG A 11 24.06 -6.91 4.99
CA ARG A 11 23.88 -6.70 6.43
C ARG A 11 22.41 -6.55 6.81
N GLN A 12 21.64 -5.75 6.05
CA GLN A 12 20.20 -5.57 6.27
C GLN A 12 19.43 -6.88 6.08
N TRP A 13 19.87 -7.73 5.13
CA TRP A 13 19.34 -9.06 4.91
C TRP A 13 19.63 -10.02 6.07
N GLU A 14 20.88 -10.10 6.52
CA GLU A 14 21.32 -10.96 7.63
C GLU A 14 20.60 -10.61 8.94
N LYS A 15 20.37 -9.32 9.19
CA LYS A 15 19.59 -8.84 10.35
C LYS A 15 18.08 -9.04 10.19
N GLY A 16 17.61 -9.47 9.03
CA GLY A 16 16.21 -9.80 8.77
C GLY A 16 15.32 -8.61 8.40
N TYR A 17 15.83 -7.37 8.33
CA TYR A 17 15.01 -6.19 8.03
C TYR A 17 14.36 -6.28 6.65
N ILE A 18 15.13 -6.70 5.63
CA ILE A 18 14.61 -6.89 4.27
C ILE A 18 13.55 -8.00 4.27
N LYS A 19 13.79 -9.10 4.99
CA LYS A 19 12.85 -10.24 5.05
C LYS A 19 11.50 -9.82 5.62
N VAL A 20 11.51 -9.07 6.73
CA VAL A 20 10.29 -8.57 7.38
C VAL A 20 9.55 -7.61 6.44
N LEU A 21 10.25 -6.67 5.82
CA LEU A 21 9.66 -5.73 4.86
C LEU A 21 8.96 -6.47 3.71
N LEU A 22 9.63 -7.47 3.13
CA LEU A 22 9.07 -8.28 2.04
C LEU A 22 7.83 -9.06 2.49
N ILE A 23 7.86 -9.72 3.65
CA ILE A 23 6.70 -10.45 4.19
C ILE A 23 5.51 -9.51 4.37
N VAL A 24 5.72 -8.34 4.95
CA VAL A 24 4.64 -7.37 5.18
C VAL A 24 4.05 -6.87 3.86
N ILE A 25 4.89 -6.55 2.88
CA ILE A 25 4.44 -6.10 1.56
C ILE A 25 3.67 -7.21 0.86
N LEU A 26 4.14 -8.47 0.90
CA LEU A 26 3.44 -9.61 0.32
C LEU A 26 2.04 -9.77 0.94
N LEU A 27 1.94 -9.78 2.28
CA LEU A 27 0.66 -9.94 2.97
C LEU A 27 -0.34 -8.84 2.60
N ILE A 28 0.09 -7.57 2.60
CA ILE A 28 -0.79 -6.46 2.26
C ILE A 28 -1.19 -6.50 0.78
N SER A 29 -0.27 -6.91 -0.11
CA SER A 29 -0.56 -7.04 -1.54
C SER A 29 -1.62 -8.10 -1.82
N ILE A 30 -1.50 -9.26 -1.18
CA ILE A 30 -2.48 -10.36 -1.25
C ILE A 30 -3.83 -9.87 -0.71
N LEU A 31 -3.86 -9.31 0.50
CA LEU A 31 -5.08 -8.81 1.11
C LEU A 31 -5.78 -7.78 0.23
N THR A 32 -5.01 -6.84 -0.34
CA THR A 32 -5.55 -5.82 -1.25
C THR A 32 -6.15 -6.44 -2.51
N GLY A 33 -5.47 -7.43 -3.11
CA GLY A 33 -6.00 -8.17 -4.25
C GLY A 33 -7.30 -8.91 -3.91
N CYS A 34 -7.34 -9.61 -2.77
CA CYS A 34 -8.54 -10.29 -2.28
C CYS A 34 -9.72 -9.34 -2.11
N PHE A 35 -9.52 -8.23 -1.38
CA PHE A 35 -10.58 -7.26 -1.12
C PHE A 35 -11.16 -6.67 -2.40
N GLN A 36 -10.33 -6.38 -3.40
CA GLN A 36 -10.82 -5.82 -4.66
C GLN A 36 -11.71 -6.80 -5.42
N VAL A 37 -11.31 -8.07 -5.52
CA VAL A 37 -12.11 -9.07 -6.23
C VAL A 37 -13.43 -9.35 -5.50
N ILE A 38 -13.39 -9.46 -4.17
CA ILE A 38 -14.58 -9.65 -3.34
C ILE A 38 -15.56 -8.49 -3.52
N LYS A 39 -15.08 -7.24 -3.51
CA LYS A 39 -15.93 -6.06 -3.72
C LYS A 39 -16.66 -6.08 -5.07
N VAL A 40 -15.99 -6.48 -6.15
CA VAL A 40 -16.64 -6.61 -7.47
C VAL A 40 -17.76 -7.65 -7.42
N LYS A 41 -17.51 -8.79 -6.78
CA LYS A 41 -18.49 -9.86 -6.63
C LYS A 41 -19.70 -9.42 -5.80
N GLU A 42 -19.47 -8.82 -4.63
CA GLU A 42 -20.53 -8.36 -3.75
C GLU A 42 -21.38 -7.28 -4.41
N SER A 43 -20.73 -6.30 -5.05
CA SER A 43 -21.41 -5.21 -5.77
C SER A 43 -22.29 -5.76 -6.91
N TYR A 44 -21.79 -6.72 -7.69
CA TYR A 44 -22.60 -7.41 -8.70
C TYR A 44 -23.82 -8.12 -8.11
N ASN A 45 -23.62 -8.93 -7.06
CA ASN A 45 -24.69 -9.70 -6.43
C ASN A 45 -25.77 -8.80 -5.84
N ASN A 46 -25.38 -7.67 -5.23
CA ASN A 46 -26.31 -6.70 -4.68
C ASN A 46 -27.17 -6.07 -5.78
N ILE A 47 -26.55 -5.66 -6.89
CA ILE A 47 -27.26 -5.07 -8.04
C ILE A 47 -28.28 -6.08 -8.61
N ILE A 48 -27.87 -7.33 -8.84
CA ILE A 48 -28.75 -8.37 -9.36
C ILE A 48 -29.88 -8.70 -8.36
N GLY A 49 -29.57 -8.74 -7.06
CA GLY A 49 -30.56 -8.99 -6.01
C GLY A 49 -31.66 -7.92 -5.98
N ILE A 50 -31.27 -6.64 -6.00
CA ILE A 50 -32.21 -5.51 -6.03
C ILE A 50 -33.04 -5.53 -7.33
N ALA A 51 -32.40 -5.77 -8.47
CA ALA A 51 -33.08 -5.82 -9.77
C ALA A 51 -34.13 -6.95 -9.87
N ARG A 52 -33.91 -8.09 -9.18
CA ARG A 52 -34.88 -9.20 -9.14
C ARG A 52 -36.08 -8.94 -8.24
N ILE A 53 -35.92 -8.15 -7.19
CA ILE A 53 -36.98 -7.89 -6.19
C ILE A 53 -37.92 -6.76 -6.67
N THR A 54 -37.44 -5.87 -7.54
CA THR A 54 -38.17 -4.67 -7.95
C THR A 54 -38.70 -4.84 -9.38
N GLU A 55 -40.00 -5.12 -9.54
CA GLU A 55 -40.68 -5.26 -10.86
C GLU A 55 -40.58 -3.98 -11.73
N ASN A 56 -40.34 -2.82 -11.12
CA ASN A 56 -40.13 -1.53 -11.77
C ASN A 56 -38.81 -0.91 -11.26
N ILE A 57 -37.69 -1.21 -11.94
CA ILE A 57 -36.35 -0.78 -11.54
C ILE A 57 -36.29 0.76 -11.54
N ASN A 58 -36.24 1.37 -10.35
CA ASN A 58 -35.91 2.78 -10.24
C ASN A 58 -34.39 2.95 -10.36
N TYR A 59 -33.89 2.99 -11.60
CA TYR A 59 -32.46 3.07 -11.93
C TYR A 59 -31.72 4.21 -11.22
N LYS A 60 -32.45 5.25 -10.79
CA LYS A 60 -31.92 6.39 -10.03
C LYS A 60 -31.39 6.00 -8.64
N ILE A 61 -31.91 4.94 -8.04
CA ILE A 61 -31.45 4.42 -6.73
C ILE A 61 -30.20 3.56 -6.91
N LEU A 62 -30.09 2.85 -8.04
CA LEU A 62 -29.01 1.90 -8.34
C LEU A 62 -27.82 2.55 -9.06
N GLU A 63 -27.95 3.81 -9.49
CA GLU A 63 -26.95 4.52 -10.30
C GLU A 63 -25.58 4.57 -9.63
N ASN A 64 -25.55 4.84 -8.33
CA ASN A 64 -24.31 4.85 -7.54
C ASN A 64 -23.68 3.45 -7.45
N ASP A 65 -24.47 2.42 -7.19
CA ASP A 65 -23.99 1.04 -7.06
C ASP A 65 -23.44 0.52 -8.40
N ILE A 66 -24.12 0.82 -9.50
CA ILE A 66 -23.68 0.48 -10.86
C ILE A 66 -22.37 1.18 -11.19
N LYS A 67 -22.24 2.47 -10.82
CA LYS A 67 -20.99 3.22 -11.01
C LYS A 67 -19.85 2.59 -10.21
N GLU A 68 -20.09 2.26 -8.94
CA GLU A 68 -19.09 1.63 -8.07
C GLU A 68 -18.66 0.25 -8.61
N TYR A 69 -19.62 -0.57 -9.03
CA TYR A 69 -19.36 -1.86 -9.69
C TYR A 69 -18.46 -1.70 -10.91
N LYS A 70 -18.81 -0.77 -11.82
CA LYS A 70 -18.04 -0.52 -13.05
C LYS A 70 -16.62 -0.08 -12.73
N GLU A 71 -16.44 0.82 -11.77
CA GLU A 71 -15.12 1.31 -11.35
C GLU A 71 -14.26 0.19 -10.75
N TYR A 72 -14.83 -0.69 -9.93
CA TYR A 72 -14.12 -1.83 -9.36
C TYR A 72 -13.79 -2.89 -10.41
N LYS A 73 -14.75 -3.26 -11.27
CA LYS A 73 -14.54 -4.25 -12.35
C LYS A 73 -13.48 -3.77 -13.32
N GLN A 74 -13.50 -2.49 -13.68
CA GLN A 74 -12.48 -1.88 -14.53
C GLN A 74 -11.11 -1.85 -13.86
N GLY A 75 -11.05 -1.73 -12.53
CA GLY A 75 -9.82 -1.86 -11.75
C GLY A 75 -9.22 -3.28 -11.76
N LEU A 76 -9.97 -4.30 -12.16
CA LEU A 76 -9.46 -5.66 -12.35
C LEU A 76 -8.90 -5.89 -13.76
N ILE A 77 -9.20 -5.04 -14.75
CA ILE A 77 -8.65 -5.18 -16.11
C ILE A 77 -7.14 -4.91 -16.06
N GLU A 78 -6.31 -5.76 -16.67
CA GLU A 78 -4.85 -5.81 -16.47
C GLU A 78 -4.15 -4.43 -16.56
N LYS A 79 -4.46 -3.64 -17.59
CA LYS A 79 -3.88 -2.30 -17.78
C LYS A 79 -4.18 -1.34 -16.62
N ASN A 80 -5.34 -1.51 -15.98
CA ASN A 80 -5.82 -0.67 -14.90
C ASN A 80 -5.53 -1.26 -13.51
N ALA A 81 -5.30 -2.57 -13.42
CA ALA A 81 -4.98 -3.25 -12.17
C ALA A 81 -3.68 -2.73 -11.56
N ILE A 82 -2.67 -2.48 -12.39
CA ILE A 82 -1.39 -1.90 -11.95
C ILE A 82 -1.60 -0.48 -11.41
N ASN A 83 -2.28 0.38 -12.17
CA ASN A 83 -2.59 1.76 -11.74
C ASN A 83 -3.40 1.78 -10.44
N ARG A 84 -4.39 0.89 -10.33
CA ARG A 84 -5.22 0.76 -9.12
C ARG A 84 -4.39 0.34 -7.92
N TYR A 85 -3.47 -0.61 -8.10
CA TYR A 85 -2.56 -1.03 -7.04
C TYR A 85 -1.63 0.11 -6.61
N LEU A 86 -0.95 0.75 -7.56
CA LEU A 86 -0.04 1.87 -7.28
C LEU A 86 -0.77 2.99 -6.54
N TYR A 87 -2.00 3.30 -6.94
CA TYR A 87 -2.83 4.32 -6.27
C TYR A 87 -3.20 3.93 -4.83
N ILE A 88 -3.75 2.72 -4.61
CA ILE A 88 -4.17 2.27 -3.28
C ILE A 88 -2.98 2.12 -2.33
N MET A 89 -1.86 1.63 -2.86
CA MET A 89 -0.69 1.30 -2.05
C MET A 89 0.29 2.47 -1.92
N ALA A 90 0.11 3.59 -2.61
CA ALA A 90 1.03 4.72 -2.58
C ALA A 90 1.32 5.20 -1.14
N THR A 91 0.26 5.42 -0.35
CA THR A 91 0.38 5.87 1.05
C THR A 91 0.92 4.77 1.95
N THR A 92 0.47 3.52 1.77
CA THR A 92 0.94 2.37 2.55
C THR A 92 2.43 2.09 2.33
N ILE A 93 2.89 2.12 1.08
CA ILE A 93 4.30 1.96 0.70
C ILE A 93 5.12 3.08 1.34
N LEU A 94 4.66 4.33 1.29
CA LEU A 94 5.34 5.46 1.91
C LEU A 94 5.55 5.25 3.41
N VAL A 95 4.51 4.80 4.13
CA VAL A 95 4.58 4.52 5.56
C VAL A 95 5.55 3.36 5.85
N LEU A 96 5.46 2.25 5.12
CA LEU A 96 6.32 1.08 5.31
C LEU A 96 7.79 1.40 5.05
N VAL A 97 8.08 2.12 3.97
CA VAL A 97 9.44 2.58 3.63
C VAL A 97 9.95 3.55 4.70
N GLY A 98 9.10 4.43 5.21
CA GLY A 98 9.45 5.32 6.32
C GLY A 98 9.86 4.55 7.57
N ILE A 99 9.02 3.60 8.01
CA ILE A 99 9.30 2.74 9.17
C ILE A 99 10.61 1.96 8.97
N TYR A 100 10.78 1.34 7.80
CA TYR A 100 11.99 0.61 7.44
C TYR A 100 13.24 1.50 7.54
N THR A 101 13.16 2.72 7.03
CA THR A 101 14.25 3.72 7.08
C THR A 101 14.58 4.13 8.51
N VAL A 102 13.56 4.40 9.34
CA VAL A 102 13.71 4.73 10.76
C VAL A 102 14.42 3.60 11.51
N VAL A 103 14.00 2.35 11.31
CA VAL A 103 14.59 1.18 11.96
C VAL A 103 16.07 1.06 11.65
N ILE A 104 16.46 1.24 10.37
CA ILE A 104 17.87 1.21 9.96
C ILE A 104 18.65 2.35 10.62
N ALA A 105 18.13 3.57 10.56
CA ALA A 105 18.81 4.74 11.12
C ALA A 105 19.00 4.63 12.64
N LEU A 106 17.97 4.22 13.37
CA LEU A 106 18.02 4.01 14.82
C LEU A 106 19.02 2.93 15.22
N TYR A 107 19.08 1.84 14.46
CA TYR A 107 20.08 0.80 14.69
C TYR A 107 21.50 1.34 14.56
N ASP A 108 21.75 2.16 13.54
CA ASP A 108 23.06 2.73 13.28
C ASP A 108 23.51 3.70 14.37
N VAL A 109 22.59 4.53 14.86
CA VAL A 109 22.83 5.47 15.98
C VAL A 109 23.13 4.69 17.27
N LYS A 110 22.28 3.73 17.63
CA LYS A 110 22.42 2.94 18.87
C LYS A 110 23.76 2.21 18.94
N ASN A 111 24.20 1.61 17.84
CA ASN A 111 25.41 0.76 17.84
C ASN A 111 26.70 1.51 17.50
N LYS A 112 26.65 2.85 17.38
CA LYS A 112 27.78 3.70 16.94
C LYS A 112 28.42 3.17 15.65
N GLU A 113 27.64 2.52 14.78
CA GLU A 113 28.16 1.85 13.59
C GLU A 113 28.71 2.86 12.59
N ILE A 114 28.14 4.06 12.57
CA ILE A 114 28.64 5.18 11.77
C ILE A 114 30.06 5.52 12.22
N THR A 115 30.29 5.68 13.52
CA THR A 115 31.62 5.98 14.10
C THR A 115 32.63 4.86 13.84
N LYS A 116 32.21 3.58 13.89
CA LYS A 116 33.08 2.43 13.56
C LYS A 116 33.47 2.41 12.09
N LYS A 117 32.51 2.69 11.18
CA LYS A 117 32.73 2.71 9.73
C LYS A 117 33.50 3.96 9.26
N MET A 118 33.38 5.09 9.96
CA MET A 118 34.15 6.32 9.71
C MET A 118 35.67 6.10 9.80
N LYS A 119 36.15 5.16 10.62
CA LYS A 119 37.58 4.80 10.69
C LYS A 119 38.08 4.08 9.43
N LYS A 120 37.19 3.52 8.61
CA LYS A 120 37.50 2.71 7.42
C LYS A 120 37.14 3.42 6.11
N TYR A 121 36.18 4.34 6.11
CA TYR A 121 35.71 5.07 4.92
C TYR A 121 35.38 6.54 5.23
N VAL A 122 35.47 7.40 4.20
CA VAL A 122 35.09 8.82 4.28
C VAL A 122 33.61 8.99 4.62
N HIS A 123 33.30 9.90 5.56
CA HIS A 123 31.97 10.15 6.14
C HIS A 123 30.84 10.20 5.10
N LEU A 124 31.00 11.01 4.05
CA LEU A 124 29.99 11.23 3.02
C LEU A 124 29.65 9.95 2.22
N LYS A 125 30.65 9.09 1.97
CA LYS A 125 30.47 7.87 1.16
C LYS A 125 29.59 6.85 1.88
N ILE A 126 29.65 6.76 3.20
CA ILE A 126 28.85 5.81 3.99
C ILE A 126 27.37 6.20 3.99
N HIS A 127 27.07 7.48 4.22
CA HIS A 127 25.68 7.97 4.27
C HIS A 127 24.99 7.82 2.92
N ILE A 128 25.67 8.20 1.84
CA ILE A 128 25.13 8.04 0.49
C ILE A 128 24.89 6.55 0.18
N SER A 129 25.85 5.67 0.46
CA SER A 129 25.68 4.22 0.20
C SER A 129 24.50 3.61 0.96
N LYS A 130 24.19 4.09 2.18
CA LYS A 130 23.02 3.62 2.94
C LYS A 130 21.71 4.06 2.33
N ILE A 131 21.59 5.33 1.97
CA ILE A 131 20.39 5.86 1.33
C ILE A 131 20.12 5.09 0.02
N PHE A 132 21.16 4.87 -0.80
CA PHE A 132 21.04 4.04 -2.00
C PHE A 132 20.63 2.60 -1.70
N SER A 133 21.18 1.97 -0.65
CA SER A 133 20.77 0.61 -0.26
C SER A 133 19.28 0.51 0.07
N VAL A 134 18.74 1.51 0.79
CA VAL A 134 17.31 1.56 1.14
C VAL A 134 16.46 1.79 -0.10
N ILE A 135 16.86 2.70 -1.00
CA ILE A 135 16.15 2.96 -2.26
C ILE A 135 16.09 1.70 -3.13
N ILE A 136 17.20 0.95 -3.27
CA ILE A 136 17.23 -0.30 -4.05
C ILE A 136 16.28 -1.34 -3.46
N VAL A 137 16.33 -1.56 -2.13
CA VAL A 137 15.43 -2.50 -1.44
C VAL A 137 13.96 -2.09 -1.61
N MET A 138 13.67 -0.79 -1.49
CA MET A 138 12.34 -0.24 -1.70
C MET A 138 11.81 -0.54 -3.11
N ILE A 139 12.58 -0.21 -4.15
CA ILE A 139 12.18 -0.44 -5.55
C ILE A 139 11.87 -1.94 -5.77
N ALA A 140 12.77 -2.81 -5.32
CA ALA A 140 12.59 -4.26 -5.43
C ALA A 140 11.31 -4.73 -4.71
N SER A 141 11.05 -4.19 -3.52
CA SER A 141 9.88 -4.57 -2.73
C SER A 141 8.56 -4.11 -3.36
N ILE A 142 8.53 -2.90 -3.96
CA ILE A 142 7.37 -2.41 -4.70
C ILE A 142 7.06 -3.32 -5.89
N ILE A 143 8.09 -3.70 -6.66
CA ILE A 143 7.95 -4.61 -7.81
C ILE A 143 7.38 -5.96 -7.37
N ILE A 144 7.92 -6.55 -6.30
CA ILE A 144 7.44 -7.82 -5.74
C ILE A 144 5.96 -7.69 -5.31
N GLY A 145 5.59 -6.58 -4.66
CA GLY A 145 4.20 -6.32 -4.27
C GLY A 145 3.25 -6.26 -5.46
N ILE A 146 3.62 -5.55 -6.54
CA ILE A 146 2.82 -5.47 -7.77
C ILE A 146 2.62 -6.87 -8.37
N ILE A 147 3.69 -7.65 -8.51
CA ILE A 147 3.62 -9.01 -9.07
C ILE A 147 2.68 -9.89 -8.23
N CYS A 148 2.85 -9.85 -6.90
CA CYS A 148 2.04 -10.65 -5.98
C CYS A 148 0.55 -10.28 -6.03
N TYR A 149 0.25 -8.99 -6.10
CA TYR A 149 -1.11 -8.49 -6.27
C TYR A 149 -1.74 -8.94 -7.60
N LEU A 150 -1.00 -8.85 -8.72
CA LEU A 150 -1.50 -9.28 -10.03
C LEU A 150 -1.82 -10.77 -10.05
N ILE A 151 -0.93 -11.61 -9.51
CA ILE A 151 -1.16 -13.05 -9.36
C ILE A 151 -2.41 -13.31 -8.53
N THR A 152 -2.56 -12.63 -7.39
CA THR A 152 -3.72 -12.79 -6.50
C THR A 152 -5.02 -12.47 -7.19
N ILE A 153 -5.07 -11.35 -7.92
CA ILE A 153 -6.24 -10.95 -8.68
C ILE A 153 -6.58 -11.99 -9.75
N GLU A 154 -5.58 -12.49 -10.48
CA GLU A 154 -5.81 -13.42 -11.59
C GLU A 154 -6.39 -14.75 -11.10
N ILE A 155 -5.84 -15.30 -10.02
CA ILE A 155 -6.35 -16.51 -9.39
C ILE A 155 -7.81 -16.32 -8.95
N LEU A 156 -8.11 -15.21 -8.27
CA LEU A 156 -9.43 -14.97 -7.69
C LEU A 156 -10.48 -14.58 -8.73
N LYS A 157 -10.12 -13.82 -9.76
CA LYS A 157 -11.00 -13.53 -10.91
C LYS A 157 -11.52 -14.82 -11.52
N ASN A 158 -10.61 -15.77 -11.74
CA ASN A 158 -10.94 -17.04 -12.37
C ASN A 158 -11.81 -17.89 -11.42
N THR A 159 -11.44 -17.94 -10.14
CA THR A 159 -12.19 -18.67 -9.10
C THR A 159 -13.63 -18.17 -8.95
N TYR A 160 -13.86 -16.86 -9.02
CA TYR A 160 -15.17 -16.25 -8.88
C TYR A 160 -15.88 -15.96 -10.20
N ASN A 161 -15.33 -16.39 -11.34
CA ASN A 161 -15.85 -16.13 -12.68
C ASN A 161 -16.26 -14.66 -12.91
N ILE A 162 -15.41 -13.71 -12.49
CA ILE A 162 -15.72 -12.27 -12.53
C ILE A 162 -15.97 -11.79 -13.96
N MET A 163 -15.29 -12.37 -14.96
CA MET A 163 -15.53 -12.03 -16.37
C MET A 163 -16.89 -12.51 -16.90
N GLY A 164 -17.49 -13.52 -16.25
CA GLY A 164 -18.86 -13.96 -16.54
C GLY A 164 -19.94 -13.07 -15.93
N HIS A 165 -19.59 -12.18 -14.98
CA HIS A 165 -20.55 -11.21 -14.44
C HIS A 165 -20.85 -10.15 -15.49
N ASN A 166 -22.13 -9.99 -15.87
CA ASN A 166 -22.54 -9.02 -16.87
C ASN A 166 -23.89 -8.38 -16.51
N LEU A 167 -23.91 -7.06 -16.30
CA LEU A 167 -25.14 -6.31 -16.02
C LEU A 167 -26.05 -6.15 -17.25
N ASN A 168 -25.61 -6.52 -18.46
CA ASN A 168 -26.48 -6.55 -19.64
C ASN A 168 -27.69 -7.48 -19.44
N ILE A 169 -27.60 -8.49 -18.57
CA ILE A 169 -28.71 -9.41 -18.23
C ILE A 169 -29.92 -8.64 -17.66
N ILE A 170 -29.69 -7.49 -17.04
CA ILE A 170 -30.73 -6.60 -16.50
C ILE A 170 -30.88 -5.30 -17.31
N GLY A 171 -30.42 -5.30 -18.58
CA GLY A 171 -30.58 -4.19 -19.51
C GLY A 171 -29.62 -3.00 -19.32
N ILE A 172 -28.65 -3.10 -18.41
CA ILE A 172 -27.68 -2.02 -18.15
C ILE A 172 -26.44 -2.22 -19.02
N THR A 173 -26.16 -1.23 -19.88
CA THR A 173 -24.96 -1.24 -20.71
C THR A 173 -23.70 -1.04 -19.87
N GLU A 174 -22.75 -1.97 -19.99
CA GLU A 174 -21.45 -1.92 -19.30
C GLU A 174 -20.42 -0.98 -19.98
N ARG A 175 -20.85 0.12 -20.63
CA ARG A 175 -19.87 1.11 -21.13
C ARG A 175 -18.99 1.54 -19.96
N SER A 176 -17.67 1.38 -20.15
CA SER A 176 -16.65 1.69 -19.16
C SER A 176 -16.83 3.12 -18.69
N ALA A 177 -16.86 3.33 -17.37
CA ALA A 177 -16.77 4.67 -16.84
C ALA A 177 -15.41 5.23 -17.26
N GLU A 178 -15.39 6.35 -17.97
CA GLU A 178 -14.17 7.11 -18.22
C GLU A 178 -13.70 7.72 -16.89
N SER A 179 -13.02 6.92 -16.07
CA SER A 179 -12.39 7.41 -14.85
C SER A 179 -11.04 8.00 -15.21
N MET A 180 -10.82 9.26 -14.82
CA MET A 180 -9.53 9.97 -14.99
C MET A 180 -8.36 9.22 -14.34
N LEU A 181 -8.63 8.39 -13.32
CA LEU A 181 -7.63 7.62 -12.59
C LEU A 181 -6.95 6.53 -13.44
N TYR A 182 -7.64 6.06 -14.48
CA TYR A 182 -7.22 4.91 -15.31
C TYR A 182 -6.53 5.31 -16.62
N ASN A 183 -6.49 6.60 -16.93
CA ASN A 183 -5.89 7.10 -18.18
C ASN A 183 -4.42 7.53 -18.02
N VAL A 184 -3.85 7.38 -16.83
CA VAL A 184 -2.46 7.75 -16.54
C VAL A 184 -1.54 6.57 -16.85
N ASP A 185 -0.41 6.86 -17.49
CA ASP A 185 0.64 5.88 -17.78
C ASP A 185 1.25 5.33 -16.47
N TYR A 186 1.22 4.00 -16.31
CA TYR A 186 1.73 3.32 -15.13
C TYR A 186 3.24 3.56 -14.92
N ILE A 187 4.01 3.75 -16.00
CA ILE A 187 5.44 4.05 -15.91
C ILE A 187 5.62 5.42 -15.25
N LYS A 188 4.81 6.42 -15.64
CA LYS A 188 4.86 7.76 -15.04
C LYS A 188 4.45 7.72 -13.56
N GLN A 189 3.41 6.96 -13.22
CA GLN A 189 2.99 6.79 -11.81
C GLN A 189 4.11 6.13 -10.99
N PHE A 190 4.73 5.08 -11.51
CA PHE A 190 5.81 4.37 -10.84
C PHE A 190 7.03 5.27 -10.60
N ILE A 191 7.47 6.03 -11.61
CA ILE A 191 8.58 6.99 -11.47
C ILE A 191 8.27 8.05 -10.41
N CYS A 192 7.04 8.59 -10.42
CA CYS A 192 6.61 9.57 -9.42
C CYS A 192 6.64 8.99 -8.00
N LEU A 193 6.10 7.77 -7.83
CA LEU A 193 6.09 7.07 -6.55
C LEU A 193 7.51 6.82 -6.04
N VAL A 194 8.42 6.31 -6.88
CA VAL A 194 9.82 6.07 -6.51
C VAL A 194 10.53 7.38 -6.18
N GLY A 195 10.29 8.46 -6.93
CA GLY A 195 10.86 9.78 -6.68
C GLY A 195 10.45 10.35 -5.32
N ILE A 196 9.15 10.38 -5.02
CA ILE A 196 8.60 10.87 -3.75
C ILE A 196 9.15 10.04 -2.59
N ASN A 197 9.13 8.71 -2.70
CA ASN A 197 9.64 7.85 -1.63
C ASN A 197 11.15 8.02 -1.42
N SER A 198 11.93 8.20 -2.49
CA SER A 198 13.38 8.42 -2.37
C SER A 198 13.69 9.72 -1.62
N LEU A 199 12.96 10.79 -1.93
CA LEU A 199 13.07 12.06 -1.20
C LEU A 199 12.68 11.89 0.28
N TYR A 200 11.60 11.14 0.54
CA TYR A 200 11.13 10.85 1.89
C TYR A 200 12.14 10.05 2.72
N VAL A 201 12.75 9.01 2.14
CA VAL A 201 13.85 8.24 2.75
C VAL A 201 15.01 9.15 3.12
N TYR A 202 15.41 10.03 2.21
CA TYR A 202 16.49 10.99 2.45
C TYR A 202 16.19 11.90 3.66
N ILE A 203 14.98 12.48 3.72
CA ILE A 203 14.56 13.37 4.81
C ILE A 203 14.56 12.61 6.14
N ILE A 204 13.90 11.45 6.21
CA ILE A 204 13.80 10.66 7.46
C ILE A 204 15.18 10.25 7.94
N TYR A 205 15.99 9.66 7.05
CA TYR A 205 17.30 9.16 7.43
C TYR A 205 18.18 10.29 7.98
N THR A 206 18.18 11.44 7.32
CA THR A 206 18.91 12.63 7.78
C THR A 206 18.38 13.14 9.11
N PHE A 207 17.05 13.21 9.28
CA PHE A 207 16.42 13.64 10.53
C PHE A 207 16.79 12.72 11.71
N CYS A 208 16.77 11.41 11.51
CA CYS A 208 17.17 10.43 12.54
C CYS A 208 18.65 10.52 12.93
N LEU A 209 19.52 11.07 12.08
CA LEU A 209 20.93 11.28 12.41
C LEU A 209 21.18 12.57 13.20
N LEU A 210 20.33 13.59 13.01
CA LEU A 210 20.50 14.90 13.62
C LEU A 210 19.96 14.96 15.06
N ILE A 211 19.05 14.06 15.42
CA ILE A 211 18.38 14.07 16.71
C ILE A 211 18.96 12.97 17.61
N PRO A 212 19.19 13.25 18.91
CA PRO A 212 19.59 12.23 19.88
C PRO A 212 18.63 11.04 19.89
N TYR A 213 19.17 9.83 19.97
CA TYR A 213 18.42 8.57 19.96
C TYR A 213 17.25 8.57 20.95
N ASP A 214 17.50 9.02 22.18
CA ASP A 214 16.50 9.03 23.25
C ASP A 214 15.30 9.91 22.87
N ILE A 215 15.55 11.08 22.26
CA ILE A 215 14.50 12.00 21.81
C ILE A 215 13.69 11.39 20.66
N ILE A 216 14.33 10.70 19.71
CA ILE A 216 13.62 10.02 18.61
C ILE A 216 12.70 8.92 19.16
N MET A 217 13.20 8.13 20.11
CA MET A 217 12.40 7.10 20.77
C MET A 217 11.19 7.70 21.50
N TYR A 218 11.36 8.80 22.24
CA TYR A 218 10.26 9.51 22.86
C TYR A 218 9.22 10.01 21.85
N ILE A 219 9.64 10.59 20.73
CA ILE A 219 8.74 11.06 19.66
C ILE A 219 7.99 9.88 19.04
N LEU A 220 8.67 8.77 18.74
CA LEU A 220 8.03 7.57 18.19
C LEU A 220 7.02 6.97 19.16
N THR A 221 7.37 6.86 20.44
CA THR A 221 6.47 6.38 21.50
C THR A 221 5.25 7.30 21.63
N PHE A 222 5.43 8.62 21.56
CA PHE A 222 4.35 9.59 21.59
C PHE A 222 3.41 9.49 20.37
N ILE A 223 3.97 9.36 19.16
CA ILE A 223 3.19 9.17 17.93
C ILE A 223 2.43 7.84 17.98
N PHE A 224 3.08 6.77 18.44
CA PHE A 224 2.45 5.45 18.54
C PHE A 224 1.32 5.45 19.56
N LEU A 225 1.54 5.99 20.77
CA LEU A 225 0.50 6.15 21.79
C LEU A 225 -0.64 7.07 21.34
N GLY A 226 -0.32 8.19 20.68
CA GLY A 226 -1.30 9.14 20.15
C GLY A 226 -2.15 8.54 19.03
N GLY A 227 -1.52 7.81 18.11
CA GLY A 227 -2.19 7.10 17.01
C GLY A 227 -3.09 5.98 17.52
N VAL A 228 -2.58 5.16 18.46
CA VAL A 228 -3.34 4.10 19.13
C VAL A 228 -4.56 4.69 19.87
N ARG A 229 -4.38 5.80 20.61
CA ARG A 229 -5.48 6.48 21.31
C ARG A 229 -6.56 7.00 20.36
N LYS A 230 -6.17 7.55 19.21
CA LYS A 230 -7.12 8.01 18.18
C LYS A 230 -7.88 6.83 17.57
N LEU A 231 -7.19 5.74 17.24
CA LEU A 231 -7.77 4.51 16.68
C LEU A 231 -8.80 3.88 17.64
N PHE A 232 -8.45 3.76 18.93
CA PHE A 232 -9.36 3.25 19.96
C PHE A 232 -10.60 4.13 20.10
N ARG A 233 -10.46 5.46 20.11
CA ARG A 233 -11.58 6.38 20.24
C ARG A 233 -12.56 6.27 19.05
N THR A 234 -12.06 6.27 17.81
CA THR A 234 -12.91 6.10 16.63
C THR A 234 -13.61 4.74 16.55
N ASN A 235 -12.96 3.67 17.01
CA ASN A 235 -13.59 2.35 17.02
C ASN A 235 -14.61 2.19 18.15
N TYR A 236 -14.40 2.84 19.30
CA TYR A 236 -15.38 2.87 20.39
C TYR A 236 -16.62 3.69 20.02
N ASP A 237 -16.42 4.87 19.43
CA ASP A 237 -17.53 5.73 18.98
C ASP A 237 -18.36 5.03 17.89
N ASN A 238 -17.71 4.35 16.93
CA ASN A 238 -18.40 3.54 15.92
C ASN A 238 -19.14 2.32 16.51
N ALA A 239 -18.57 1.65 17.52
CA ALA A 239 -19.21 0.53 18.20
C ALA A 239 -20.47 0.97 18.97
N ILE A 240 -20.43 2.14 19.63
CA ILE A 240 -21.59 2.71 20.34
C ILE A 240 -22.70 3.06 19.35
N ILE A 241 -22.37 3.67 18.20
CA ILE A 241 -23.35 4.01 17.15
C ILE A 241 -23.98 2.76 16.55
N TYR A 242 -23.20 1.70 16.28
CA TYR A 242 -23.73 0.42 15.80
C TYR A 242 -24.65 -0.27 16.81
N THR A 243 -24.35 -0.14 18.10
CA THR A 243 -25.18 -0.71 19.17
C THR A 243 -26.50 0.05 19.27
N TYR A 244 -26.49 1.38 19.19
CA TYR A 244 -27.71 2.21 19.23
C TYR A 244 -28.65 2.01 18.03
N LYS A 245 -28.11 1.72 16.83
CA LYS A 245 -28.92 1.44 15.63
C LYS A 245 -29.61 0.08 15.65
N LYS A 246 -29.15 -0.87 16.48
CA LYS A 246 -29.72 -2.23 16.56
C LYS A 246 -30.90 -2.34 17.54
N TYR A 247 -31.14 -1.30 18.35
CA TYR A 247 -32.20 -1.25 19.38
C TYR A 247 -33.26 -0.16 19.10
N LYS A 248 -33.40 0.28 17.84
CA LYS A 248 -34.50 1.10 17.34
C LYS A 248 -35.17 0.37 16.19
#